data_AF-A0A7C2QNU5-F1
#
_entry.id   AF-A0A7C2QNU5-F1
#
_cell.length_a   1.000
_cell.length_b   1.000
_cell.length_c   1.000
_cell.angle_alpha   90.00
_cell.angle_beta   90.00
_cell.angle_gamma   90.00
#
_symmetry.space_group_name_H-M   'P 1'
#
loop_
_entity.id
_entity.type
_entity.pdbx_description
1 polymer ?
#
loop_
_entity_poly.entity_id
_entity_poly.type
_entity_poly.pdbx_seq_one_letter_code
_entity_poly.pdbx_strand_id
1 'polypeptide(L)'
;MARRVKTIAVSEDTYRMLAAFKQRTGSATFEEAVRKAVELAKQALAAEALEHVRSKRLTEEEKRVLAELRAKLREEGVWLRR
;
A
#
# COMPACT_ATOMS: atom_id res chain seq x y z
N MET A 1 -11.73 15.96 -19.48
CA MET A 1 -11.28 14.58 -19.82
C MET A 1 -12.33 13.59 -19.36
N ALA A 2 -12.93 12.78 -20.24
CA ALA A 2 -13.90 11.75 -19.84
C ALA A 2 -13.20 10.62 -19.08
N ARG A 3 -13.61 10.33 -17.85
CA ARG A 3 -13.06 9.26 -17.01
C ARG A 3 -13.42 7.91 -17.67
N ARG A 4 -12.42 7.13 -18.09
CA ARG A 4 -12.66 5.77 -18.63
C ARG A 4 -13.08 4.86 -17.48
N VAL A 5 -14.33 4.42 -17.49
CA VAL A 5 -14.86 3.43 -16.54
C VAL A 5 -14.64 2.04 -17.11
N LYS A 6 -14.09 1.12 -16.32
CA LYS A 6 -13.96 -0.30 -16.66
C LYS A 6 -14.73 -1.13 -15.64
N THR A 7 -15.50 -2.08 -16.12
CA THR A 7 -16.23 -3.04 -15.29
C THR A 7 -15.42 -4.32 -15.15
N ILE A 8 -15.34 -4.85 -13.94
CA ILE A 8 -14.63 -6.10 -13.64
C ILE A 8 -15.61 -7.04 -12.96
N ALA A 9 -15.72 -8.27 -13.46
CA ALA A 9 -16.47 -9.32 -12.80
C ALA A 9 -15.64 -9.92 -11.65
N VAL A 10 -16.29 -10.19 -10.53
CA VAL A 10 -15.69 -10.80 -9.34
C VAL A 10 -16.60 -11.91 -8.82
N SER A 11 -16.06 -12.81 -8.00
CA SER A 11 -16.89 -13.79 -7.30
C SER A 11 -17.86 -13.10 -6.34
N GLU A 12 -18.96 -13.79 -6.01
CA GLU A 12 -19.94 -13.28 -5.05
C GLU A 12 -19.32 -13.01 -3.68
N ASP A 13 -18.44 -13.90 -3.20
CA ASP A 13 -17.74 -13.72 -1.93
C ASP A 13 -16.87 -12.47 -1.93
N THR A 14 -16.13 -12.25 -3.02
CA THR A 14 -15.29 -11.05 -3.19
C THR A 14 -16.16 -9.78 -3.18
N TYR A 15 -17.31 -9.82 -3.86
CA TYR A 15 -18.26 -8.71 -3.85
C TYR A 15 -18.78 -8.41 -2.44
N ARG A 16 -19.20 -9.44 -1.70
CA ARG A 16 -19.70 -9.29 -0.31
C ARG A 16 -18.64 -8.70 0.60
N MET A 17 -17.41 -9.18 0.52
CA MET A 17 -16.28 -8.64 1.29
C MET A 17 -16.01 -7.17 0.95
N LEU A 18 -15.97 -6.82 -0.33
CA LEU A 18 -15.75 -5.44 -0.78
C LEU A 18 -16.90 -4.52 -0.37
N ALA A 19 -18.15 -5.00 -0.41
CA ALA A 19 -19.32 -4.24 0.00
C ALA A 19 -19.28 -3.92 1.51
N ALA A 20 -18.99 -4.93 2.33
CA ALA A 20 -18.81 -4.75 3.77
C ALA A 20 -17.64 -3.80 4.07
N PHE A 21 -16.52 -3.94 3.36
CA PHE A 21 -15.38 -3.04 3.50
C PHE A 21 -15.74 -1.59 3.14
N LYS A 22 -16.39 -1.38 1.98
CA LYS A 22 -16.86 -0.06 1.52
C LYS A 22 -17.74 0.64 2.57
N GLN A 23 -18.67 -0.10 3.19
CA GLN A 23 -19.52 0.41 4.27
C GLN A 23 -18.69 0.80 5.50
N ARG A 24 -17.81 -0.10 5.98
CA ARG A 24 -16.95 0.15 7.14
C ARG A 24 -16.03 1.35 6.95
N THR A 25 -15.54 1.58 5.73
CA THR A 25 -14.59 2.67 5.44
C THR A 25 -15.23 3.96 4.99
N GLY A 26 -16.57 4.01 4.89
CA GLY A 26 -17.32 5.18 4.42
C GLY A 26 -17.05 5.55 2.96
N SER A 27 -16.64 4.60 2.13
CA SER A 27 -16.28 4.87 0.73
C SER A 27 -17.52 5.08 -0.13
N ALA A 28 -17.54 6.13 -0.96
CA ALA A 28 -18.70 6.46 -1.79
C ALA A 28 -18.85 5.44 -2.93
N THR A 29 -17.74 5.04 -3.55
CA THR A 29 -17.70 4.08 -4.66
C THR A 29 -16.89 2.82 -4.33
N PHE A 30 -17.13 1.73 -5.08
CA PHE A 30 -16.28 0.55 -5.00
C PHE A 30 -14.85 0.82 -5.48
N GLU A 31 -14.65 1.71 -6.45
CA GLU A 31 -13.30 2.11 -6.89
C GLU A 31 -12.51 2.76 -5.75
N GLU A 32 -13.14 3.67 -5.00
CA GLU A 32 -12.53 4.27 -3.81
C GLU A 32 -12.23 3.23 -2.73
N ALA A 33 -13.15 2.31 -2.49
CA ALA A 33 -12.97 1.23 -1.53
C ALA A 33 -11.76 0.35 -1.92
N VAL A 34 -11.65 -0.05 -3.19
CA VAL A 34 -10.51 -0.83 -3.70
C VAL A 34 -9.21 -0.04 -3.58
N ARG A 35 -9.19 1.24 -3.95
CA ARG A 35 -8.00 2.09 -3.79
C ARG A 35 -7.55 2.16 -2.34
N LYS A 36 -8.48 2.37 -1.41
CA LYS A 36 -8.19 2.41 0.03
C LYS A 36 -7.70 1.05 0.55
N ALA A 37 -8.29 -0.05 0.09
CA ALA A 37 -7.85 -1.39 0.45
C ALA A 37 -6.40 -1.66 -0.01
N VAL A 38 -6.05 -1.27 -1.24
CA VAL A 38 -4.70 -1.41 -1.78
C VAL A 38 -3.69 -0.57 -0.99
N GLU A 39 -4.03 0.67 -0.64
CA GLU A 39 -3.15 1.52 0.17
C GLU A 39 -2.92 0.93 1.58
N LEU A 40 -3.97 0.42 2.23
CA LEU A 40 -3.82 -0.25 3.52
C LEU A 40 -2.99 -1.54 3.42
N ALA A 41 -3.16 -2.32 2.36
CA ALA A 41 -2.36 -3.53 2.13
C ALA A 41 -0.87 -3.19 1.94
N LYS A 42 -0.55 -2.12 1.19
CA LYS A 42 0.83 -1.62 1.07
C LYS A 42 1.40 -1.20 2.41
N GLN A 43 0.63 -0.49 3.23
CA GLN A 43 1.06 -0.07 4.57
C GLN A 43 1.32 -1.27 5.49
N ALA A 44 0.43 -2.27 5.47
CA ALA A 44 0.59 -3.50 6.23
C ALA A 44 1.85 -4.26 5.80
N LEU A 45 2.07 -4.43 4.49
CA LEU A 45 3.26 -5.08 3.96
C LEU A 45 4.54 -4.32 4.33
N ALA A 46 4.51 -2.99 4.28
CA ALA A 46 5.64 -2.17 4.68
C ALA A 46 5.95 -2.33 6.18
N ALA A 47 4.93 -2.42 7.04
CA ALA A 47 5.09 -2.67 8.46
C ALA A 47 5.72 -4.05 8.73
N GLU A 48 5.20 -5.10 8.08
CA GLU A 48 5.74 -6.46 8.19
C GLU A 48 7.20 -6.53 7.72
N ALA A 49 7.52 -5.90 6.58
CA ALA A 49 8.89 -5.82 6.08
C ALA A 49 9.82 -5.11 7.08
N LEU A 50 9.35 -4.01 7.71
CA LEU A 50 10.12 -3.30 8.73
C LEU A 50 10.34 -4.14 9.98
N GLU A 51 9.34 -4.90 10.43
CA GLU A 51 9.47 -5.81 11.56
C GLU A 51 10.47 -6.94 11.28
N HIS A 52 10.39 -7.54 10.09
CA HIS A 52 11.34 -8.56 9.65
C HIS A 52 12.78 -8.04 9.68
N VAL A 53 13.01 -6.85 9.11
CA VAL A 53 14.34 -6.20 9.12
C VAL A 53 14.81 -5.88 10.54
N ARG A 54 13.92 -5.47 11.45
CA ARG A 54 14.26 -5.20 12.86
C ARG A 54 14.63 -6.46 13.65
N SER A 55 13.93 -7.56 13.40
CA SER A 55 14.16 -8.84 14.08
C SER A 55 15.44 -9.56 13.61
N LYS A 56 15.94 -9.22 12.43
CA LYS A 56 17.15 -9.82 11.85
C LYS A 56 18.42 -9.07 12.24
N ARG A 57 19.47 -9.83 12.51
CA ARG A 57 20.84 -9.30 12.53
C ARG A 57 21.33 -9.20 11.09
N LEU A 58 21.23 -7.99 10.51
CA LEU A 58 21.63 -7.72 9.14
C LEU A 58 23.14 -7.91 8.95
N THR A 59 23.53 -8.49 7.82
CA THR A 59 24.92 -8.50 7.33
C THR A 59 25.37 -7.09 6.93
N GLU A 60 26.69 -6.89 6.77
CA GLU A 60 27.23 -5.58 6.36
C GLU A 60 26.73 -5.15 4.98
N GLU A 61 26.53 -6.10 4.05
CA GLU A 61 25.98 -5.82 2.72
C GLU A 61 24.51 -5.38 2.80
N GLU A 62 23.69 -6.08 3.58
CA GLU A 62 22.28 -5.70 3.79
C GLU A 62 22.14 -4.34 4.49
N LYS A 63 23.05 -4.02 5.43
CA LYS A 63 23.10 -2.69 6.06
C LYS A 63 23.42 -1.60 5.05
N ARG A 64 24.36 -1.84 4.13
CA ARG A 64 24.71 -0.90 3.07
C ARG A 64 23.54 -0.63 2.13
N VAL A 65 22.89 -1.69 1.65
CA VAL A 65 21.70 -1.59 0.78
C VAL A 65 20.58 -0.83 1.49
N LEU A 66 20.34 -1.11 2.78
CA LEU A 66 19.34 -0.40 3.58
C LEU A 66 19.67 1.08 3.76
N ALA A 67 20.94 1.44 3.91
CA ALA A 67 21.39 2.83 4.01
C ALA A 67 21.14 3.60 2.69
N GLU A 68 21.46 2.99 1.55
CA GLU A 68 21.23 3.59 0.22
C GLU A 68 19.73 3.79 -0.05
N LEU A 69 18.90 2.79 0.27
CA LEU A 69 17.44 2.89 0.18
C LEU A 69 16.88 4.04 1.04
N ARG A 70 17.35 4.16 2.28
CA ARG A 70 16.94 5.25 3.18
C ARG A 70 17.35 6.63 2.66
N ALA A 71 18.52 6.74 2.01
CA ALA A 71 18.98 7.99 1.42
C ALA A 71 18.06 8.41 0.26
N LYS A 72 17.77 7.49 -0.68
CA LYS A 72 16.85 7.75 -1.80
C LYS A 72 15.45 8.15 -1.33
N LEU A 73 14.89 7.43 -0.36
CA LEU A 73 13.56 7.74 0.18
C LEU A 73 13.53 9.11 0.89
N ARG A 74 14.63 9.55 1.52
CA ARG A 74 14.72 10.90 2.08
C ARG A 74 14.73 11.97 1.00
N GLU A 75 15.47 11.77 -0.09
CA GLU A 75 15.51 12.72 -1.21
C GLU A 75 14.13 12.85 -1.87
N GLU A 76 13.46 11.73 -2.14
CA GLU A 76 12.09 11.72 -2.67
C GLU A 76 11.07 12.34 -1.69
N GLY A 77 11.19 12.04 -0.39
CA GLY A 77 10.33 12.63 0.65
C GLY A 77 10.61 14.10 0.94
N VAL A 78 11.77 14.63 0.57
CA VAL A 78 12.05 16.08 0.53
C VAL A 78 11.41 16.71 -0.71
N TRP A 79 11.42 15.99 -1.83
CA TRP A 79 10.79 16.42 -3.08
C TRP A 79 9.27 16.50 -2.98
N LEU A 80 8.61 15.53 -2.33
CA LEU A 80 7.15 15.51 -2.14
C LEU A 80 6.62 16.57 -1.15
N ARG A 81 7.51 17.25 -0.42
CA ARG A 81 7.16 18.32 0.55
C ARG A 81 7.31 19.75 -0.01
N ARG A 82 7.80 19.90 -1.24
CA ARG A 82 7.84 21.17 -1.98
C ARG A 82 6.67 21.26 -2.94
#